data_AF-A0A957HKM4-F1
#
_entry.id   AF-A0A957HKM4-F1
#
_cell.length_a   1.000
_cell.length_b   1.000
_cell.length_c   1.000
_cell.angle_alpha   90.00
_cell.angle_beta   90.00
_cell.angle_gamma   90.00
#
_symmetry.space_group_name_H-M   'P 1'
#
loop_
_entity.id
_entity.type
_entity.pdbx_description
1 polymer ?
#
loop_
_entity_poly.entity_id
_entity_poly.type
_entity_poly.pdbx_seq_one_letter_code
_entity_poly.pdbx_strand_id
1 'polypeptide(L)' 'MEIQDPRVRSLLRQANKVAESGKKAAAEQLYRQILEEAPDVAEAWYGLGQV' A
#
# COMPACT_ATOMS: atom_id res chain seq x y z
N MET A 1 4.61 -12.07 5.12
CA MET A 1 5.92 -11.81 4.49
C MET A 1 6.53 -10.65 5.25
N GLU A 2 7.82 -10.66 5.58
CA GLU A 2 8.41 -9.54 6.31
C GLU A 2 8.88 -8.47 5.32
N ILE A 3 8.22 -7.31 5.33
CA ILE A 3 8.64 -6.15 4.54
C ILE A 3 9.94 -5.61 5.16
N GLN A 4 11.07 -5.89 4.50
CA GLN A 4 12.40 -5.51 4.99
C GLN A 4 12.70 -4.02 4.78
N ASP A 5 12.12 -3.41 3.73
CA ASP A 5 12.32 -1.99 3.47
C ASP A 5 11.44 -1.12 4.39
N PRO A 6 12.04 -0.31 5.30
CA PRO A 6 11.29 0.55 6.20
C PRO A 6 10.45 1.62 5.48
N ARG A 7 10.85 2.04 4.28
CA ARG A 7 10.10 2.99 3.43
C ARG A 7 8.83 2.32 2.91
N VAL A 8 8.96 1.14 2.32
CA VAL A 8 7.81 0.34 1.83
C VAL A 8 6.83 0.08 2.98
N ARG A 9 7.34 -0.29 4.16
CA ARG A 9 6.52 -0.48 5.35
C ARG A 9 5.77 0.80 5.77
N SER A 10 6.43 1.96 5.72
CA SER A 10 5.80 3.25 6.03
C SER A 10 4.72 3.62 5.00
N LEU A 11 5.00 3.46 3.71
CA LEU A 11 4.03 3.70 2.65
C LEU A 11 2.80 2.80 2.80
N LEU A 12 2.99 1.51 3.07
CA LEU A 12 1.87 0.58 3.25
C LEU A 12 0.98 1.00 4.42
N ARG A 13 1.57 1.39 5.56
CA ARG A 13 0.79 1.90 6.70
C ARG A 13 0.03 3.18 6.36
N GLN A 14 0.62 4.07 5.56
CA GLN A 14 -0.05 5.27 5.09
C GLN A 14 -1.21 4.93 4.15
N ALA A 15 -1.01 4.03 3.19
CA ALA A 15 -2.02 3.58 2.25
C ALA A 15 -3.25 3.02 2.98
N ASN A 16 -3.02 2.12 3.96
CA ASN A 16 -4.09 1.54 4.77
C ASN A 16 -4.88 2.62 5.53
N LYS A 17 -4.18 3.56 6.18
CA LYS A 17 -4.85 4.66 6.92
C LYS A 17 -5.66 5.58 6.00
N VAL A 18 -5.16 5.85 4.80
CA VAL A 18 -5.85 6.65 3.80
C VAL A 18 -7.09 5.90 3.29
N ALA A 19 -6.99 4.59 3.05
CA ALA A 19 -8.12 3.74 2.67
C ALA A 19 -9.21 3.72 3.75
N GLU A 20 -8.82 3.52 5.01
CA GLU A 20 -9.72 3.56 6.18
C GLU A 20 -10.44 4.91 6.33
N SER A 21 -9.81 6.01 5.92
CA SER A 21 -10.43 7.35 5.92
C SER A 21 -11.42 7.58 4.76
N GLY A 22 -11.69 6.57 3.93
CA GLY A 22 -12.59 6.63 2.78
C GLY A 22 -11.97 7.27 1.53
N LYS A 23 -10.68 7.66 1.58
CA LYS A 23 -9.97 8.33 0.48
C LYS A 23 -9.40 7.31 -0.52
N LYS A 24 -10.28 6.52 -1.13
CA LYS A 24 -9.94 5.38 -2.00
C LYS A 24 -8.91 5.71 -3.10
N ALA A 25 -9.09 6.79 -3.84
CA ALA A 25 -8.19 7.19 -4.92
C ALA A 25 -6.75 7.48 -4.44
N ALA A 26 -6.59 8.10 -3.27
CA ALA A 26 -5.27 8.37 -2.70
C ALA A 26 -4.61 7.10 -2.18
N ALA A 27 -5.40 6.16 -1.64
CA ALA A 27 -4.89 4.85 -1.24
C ALA A 27 -4.45 4.01 -2.45
N GLU A 28 -5.23 3.99 -3.53
CA GLU A 28 -4.87 3.34 -4.79
C GLU A 28 -3.51 3.80 -5.31
N GLN A 29 -3.27 5.12 -5.32
CA GLN A 29 -1.98 5.69 -5.73
C GLN A 29 -0.83 5.19 -4.87
N LEU A 30 -1.01 5.15 -3.54
CA LEU A 30 0.02 4.66 -2.62
C LEU A 30 0.29 3.16 -2.81
N TYR A 31 -0.74 2.33 -2.99
CA TYR A 31 -0.55 0.91 -3.27
C TYR A 31 0.19 0.68 -4.60
N ARG A 32 -0.15 1.42 -5.66
CA ARG A 32 0.58 1.33 -6.93
C ARG A 32 2.04 1.75 -6.78
N GLN A 33 2.32 2.82 -6.05
CA GLN A 33 3.70 3.24 -5.79
C GLN A 33 4.51 2.16 -5.05
N ILE A 34 3.90 1.47 -4.08
CA ILE A 34 4.55 0.34 -3.41
C ILE A 34 4.87 -0.77 -4.42
N LEU A 35 3.92 -1.09 -5.30
CA LEU A 35 4.05 -2.18 -6.26
C LEU A 35 5.02 -1.88 -7.42
N GLU A 36 5.28 -0.61 -7.72
CA GLU A 36 6.33 -0.17 -8.64
C GLU A 36 7.73 -0.45 -8.09
N GLU A 37 7.95 -0.23 -6.78
CA GLU A 37 9.24 -0.43 -6.11
C GLU A 37 9.41 -1.87 -5.58
N ALA A 38 8.31 -2.51 -5.15
CA ALA A 38 8.29 -3.80 -4.45
C ALA A 38 7.04 -4.63 -4.85
N PRO A 39 7.06 -5.30 -6.02
CA PRO A 39 5.92 -6.03 -6.56
C PRO A 39 5.53 -7.29 -5.76
N ASP A 40 6.39 -7.74 -4.85
CA ASP A 40 6.21 -8.91 -4.00
C ASP A 40 5.44 -8.61 -2.69
N VAL A 41 5.10 -7.34 -2.45
CA VAL A 41 4.32 -6.93 -1.27
C VAL A 41 2.84 -7.31 -1.45
N ALA A 42 2.51 -8.53 -1.00
CA ALA A 42 1.16 -9.08 -1.09
C ALA A 42 0.09 -8.17 -0.45
N GLU A 43 0.42 -7.51 0.66
CA GLU A 43 -0.46 -6.58 1.36
C GLU A 43 -0.86 -5.37 0.49
N ALA A 44 0.01 -4.91 -0.40
CA ALA A 44 -0.30 -3.80 -1.31
C ALA A 44 -1.25 -4.24 -2.42
N TRP A 45 -1.10 -5.46 -2.97
CA TRP A 45 -2.07 -6.04 -3.88
C TRP A 45 -3.44 -6.23 -3.24
N TYR A 46 -3.46 -6.73 -2.00
CA TYR A 46 -4.69 -6.90 -1.24
C TYR A 46 -5.40 -5.55 -1.04
N GLY A 47 -4.67 -4.55 -0.55
CA GLY A 47 -5.21 -3.20 -0.36
C GLY A 47 -5.74 -2.57 -1.65
N LEU A 48 -5.02 -2.77 -2.78
CA LEU A 48 -5.45 -2.30 -4.10
C LEU A 48 -6.76 -2.94 -4.57
N GLY A 49 -7.01 -4.20 -4.21
CA GLY A 49 -8.28 -4.88 -4.54
C GLY A 49 -9.46 -4.49 -3.64
N GLN A 50 -9.19 -3.88 -2.48
CA GLN A 50 -10.23 -3.44 -1.54
C GLN A 50 -10.70 -2.01 -1.76
N VAL A 51 -9.85 -1.15 -2.34
CA VAL A 51 -10.20 0.23 -2.68
C VAL A 51 -11.07 0.27 -3.92
#